data_AF-A0A3A6JFU3-F1
#
_entry.id   AF-A0A3A6JFU3-F1
#
_cell.length_a   1.000
_cell.length_b   1.000
_cell.length_c   1.000
_cell.angle_alpha   90.00
_cell.angle_beta   90.00
_cell.angle_gamma   90.00
#
_symmetry.space_group_name_H-M   'P 1'
#
loop_
_entity.id
_entity.type
_entity.pdbx_description
1 polymer ?
#
loop_
_entity_poly.entity_id
_entity_poly.type
_entity_poly.pdbx_seq_one_letter_code
_entity_poly.pdbx_strand_id
1 'polypeptide(L)'
;MSKKAEKYNTFGKRLLTVADARQMGDTGTLANAIYSNKRCREIVKIREHKEYTNPFEEVEAIRRNIQNHLTQDKYDEAWKVPSQYMYAYSVILDCSLDYLYGKSEIMSSDLEVADICQKTGLSEDAVNCLVENMPEGDGDSDEENVFSYTSWWSDLLCGDSYYAIPMSWFSYASRIIEMNDIDKQIRGSERAEKEVEISDICTSLLLNEDGNHKSLQIKKRNMEDSFLGAHHRMLSCIEHFLLDYAEEWAEKQHTDYEEKYYKEALKIRKALKAKEDKK
;
A
#
# COMPACT_ATOMS: atom_id res chain seq x y z
N MET A 1 -14.76 -31.44 -1.03
CA MET A 1 -14.28 -31.83 -2.38
C MET A 1 -13.30 -30.77 -2.84
N SER A 2 -12.03 -31.14 -2.98
CA SER A 2 -10.95 -30.21 -3.36
C SER A 2 -11.13 -29.79 -4.81
N LYS A 3 -11.43 -28.49 -5.05
CA LYS A 3 -11.35 -27.90 -6.40
C LYS A 3 -9.89 -28.09 -6.85
N LYS A 4 -9.67 -28.90 -7.91
CA LYS A 4 -8.40 -28.89 -8.65
C LYS A 4 -8.06 -27.41 -8.87
N ALA A 5 -6.89 -26.97 -8.43
CA ALA A 5 -6.41 -25.63 -8.72
C ALA A 5 -6.29 -25.53 -10.25
N GLU A 6 -7.31 -24.97 -10.90
CA GLU A 6 -7.24 -24.67 -12.32
C GLU A 6 -6.05 -23.75 -12.52
N LYS A 7 -5.12 -24.17 -13.38
CA LYS A 7 -3.92 -23.40 -13.67
C LYS A 7 -4.34 -22.22 -14.54
N TYR A 8 -4.66 -21.10 -13.91
CA TYR A 8 -4.95 -19.86 -14.62
C TYR A 8 -3.67 -19.31 -15.27
N ASN A 9 -3.82 -18.78 -16.49
CA ASN A 9 -2.76 -18.09 -17.21
C ASN A 9 -2.51 -16.69 -16.59
N THR A 10 -1.49 -15.98 -17.06
CA THR A 10 -1.05 -14.69 -16.47
C THR A 10 -2.14 -13.63 -16.55
N PHE A 11 -2.77 -13.47 -17.72
CA PHE A 11 -3.94 -12.61 -17.90
C PHE A 11 -5.09 -13.01 -16.95
N GLY A 12 -5.38 -14.31 -16.86
CA GLY A 12 -6.50 -14.83 -16.10
C GLY A 12 -6.37 -14.59 -14.61
N LYS A 13 -5.15 -14.71 -14.06
CA LYS A 13 -4.87 -14.31 -12.68
C LYS A 13 -5.19 -12.84 -12.45
N ARG A 14 -4.72 -11.96 -13.35
CA ARG A 14 -4.94 -10.52 -13.27
C ARG A 14 -6.42 -10.14 -13.38
N LEU A 15 -7.16 -10.75 -14.30
CA LEU A 15 -8.60 -10.54 -14.43
C LEU A 15 -9.34 -11.00 -13.17
N LEU A 16 -8.97 -12.15 -12.60
CA LEU A 16 -9.57 -12.66 -11.37
C LEU A 16 -9.26 -11.77 -10.16
N THR A 17 -8.07 -11.18 -10.06
CA THR A 17 -7.75 -10.22 -8.99
C THR A 17 -8.72 -9.04 -8.99
N VAL A 18 -9.04 -8.47 -10.15
CA VAL A 18 -10.03 -7.39 -10.27
C VAL A 18 -11.43 -7.90 -9.97
N ALA A 19 -11.78 -9.05 -10.53
CA ALA A 19 -13.09 -9.64 -10.33
C ALA A 19 -13.35 -9.94 -8.85
N ASP A 20 -12.38 -10.49 -8.13
CA ASP A 20 -12.48 -10.78 -6.70
C ASP A 20 -12.63 -9.48 -5.87
N ALA A 21 -11.85 -8.43 -6.19
CA ALA A 21 -11.97 -7.12 -5.54
C ALA A 21 -13.38 -6.52 -5.70
N ARG A 22 -14.06 -6.80 -6.82
CA ARG A 22 -15.43 -6.35 -7.11
C ARG A 22 -16.51 -7.38 -6.74
N GLN A 23 -16.15 -8.47 -6.02
CA GLN A 23 -17.06 -9.57 -5.64
C GLN A 23 -17.70 -10.32 -6.83
N MET A 24 -17.02 -10.34 -7.98
CA MET A 24 -17.43 -10.97 -9.23
C MET A 24 -16.48 -12.09 -9.69
N GLY A 25 -15.70 -12.68 -8.77
CA GLY A 25 -14.71 -13.73 -9.06
C GLY A 25 -15.22 -15.02 -9.72
N ASP A 26 -16.53 -15.21 -9.78
CA ASP A 26 -17.15 -16.35 -10.46
C ASP A 26 -17.41 -16.06 -11.95
N THR A 27 -17.01 -16.99 -12.82
CA THR A 27 -17.18 -16.85 -14.28
C THR A 27 -18.64 -16.79 -14.71
N GLY A 28 -19.56 -17.40 -13.95
CA GLY A 28 -20.99 -17.29 -14.16
C GLY A 28 -21.51 -15.90 -13.82
N THR A 29 -21.06 -15.32 -12.70
CA THR A 29 -21.39 -13.93 -12.33
C THR A 29 -20.91 -12.92 -13.37
N LEU A 30 -19.66 -13.04 -13.82
CA LEU A 30 -19.11 -12.23 -14.91
C LEU A 30 -19.89 -12.38 -16.22
N ALA A 31 -20.25 -13.61 -16.60
CA ALA A 31 -21.03 -13.87 -17.81
C ALA A 31 -22.42 -13.22 -17.75
N ASN A 32 -23.11 -13.35 -16.61
CA ASN A 32 -24.41 -12.72 -16.40
C ASN A 32 -24.32 -11.19 -16.45
N ALA A 33 -23.27 -10.60 -15.90
CA ALA A 33 -23.09 -9.15 -15.92
C ALA A 33 -22.80 -8.60 -17.32
N ILE A 34 -21.94 -9.29 -18.10
CA ILE A 34 -21.69 -8.95 -19.51
C ILE A 34 -22.99 -9.05 -20.32
N TYR A 35 -23.78 -10.10 -20.09
CA TYR A 35 -25.07 -10.30 -20.77
C TYR A 35 -26.11 -9.23 -20.40
N SER A 36 -26.19 -8.87 -19.12
CA SER A 36 -27.17 -7.91 -18.61
C SER A 36 -26.86 -6.47 -19.03
N ASN A 37 -25.59 -6.15 -19.27
CA ASN A 37 -25.17 -4.85 -19.77
C ASN A 37 -25.40 -4.76 -21.29
N LYS A 38 -26.36 -3.92 -21.70
CA LYS A 38 -26.74 -3.74 -23.11
C LYS A 38 -25.55 -3.42 -24.03
N ARG A 39 -24.65 -2.55 -23.57
CA ARG A 39 -23.47 -2.13 -24.34
C ARG A 39 -22.46 -3.27 -24.52
N CYS A 40 -22.22 -4.04 -23.45
CA CYS A 40 -21.32 -5.20 -23.51
C CYS A 40 -21.92 -6.34 -24.35
N ARG A 41 -23.23 -6.58 -24.24
CA ARG A 41 -23.94 -7.61 -25.01
C ARG A 41 -23.90 -7.36 -26.51
N GLU A 42 -24.05 -6.11 -26.95
CA GLU A 42 -23.98 -5.74 -28.37
C GLU A 42 -22.55 -5.90 -28.95
N ILE A 43 -21.53 -5.69 -28.13
CA ILE A 43 -20.11 -5.75 -28.53
C ILE A 43 -19.59 -7.19 -28.54
N VAL A 44 -19.96 -7.99 -27.53
CA VAL A 44 -19.61 -9.41 -27.44
C VAL A 44 -20.56 -10.20 -28.34
N LYS A 45 -20.35 -10.11 -29.67
CA LYS A 45 -21.16 -10.81 -30.66
C LYS A 45 -21.11 -12.32 -30.44
N ILE A 46 -22.20 -12.89 -29.93
CA ILE A 46 -22.46 -14.32 -30.01
C ILE A 46 -22.95 -14.56 -31.43
N ARG A 47 -22.37 -15.51 -32.16
CA ARG A 47 -22.85 -15.84 -33.51
C ARG A 47 -24.34 -16.14 -33.43
N GLU A 48 -25.17 -15.32 -34.08
CA GLU A 48 -26.60 -15.56 -34.24
C GLU A 48 -26.78 -16.86 -35.05
N HIS A 49 -26.88 -17.98 -34.36
CA HIS A 49 -27.35 -19.22 -34.96
C HIS A 49 -28.83 -19.38 -34.60
N LYS A 50 -29.68 -18.93 -35.53
CA LYS A 50 -31.13 -19.13 -35.64
C LYS A 50 -32.01 -18.20 -34.80
N GLU A 51 -33.19 -17.93 -35.36
CA GLU A 51 -34.23 -16.94 -34.99
C GLU A 51 -34.77 -17.00 -33.54
N TYR A 52 -34.28 -17.91 -32.70
CA TYR A 52 -34.61 -17.99 -31.27
C TYR A 52 -33.41 -18.55 -30.48
N THR A 53 -32.39 -17.75 -30.20
CA THR A 53 -31.37 -18.12 -29.21
C THR A 53 -31.94 -17.98 -27.80
N ASN A 54 -31.92 -19.08 -27.04
CA ASN A 54 -32.29 -19.08 -25.64
C ASN A 54 -31.29 -18.20 -24.84
N PRO A 55 -31.75 -17.23 -24.02
CA PRO A 55 -30.88 -16.41 -23.16
C PRO A 55 -29.87 -17.23 -22.34
N PHE A 56 -30.27 -18.43 -21.90
CA PHE A 56 -29.41 -19.33 -21.15
C PHE A 56 -28.22 -19.85 -21.97
N GLU A 57 -28.43 -20.16 -23.25
CA GLU A 57 -27.36 -20.63 -24.15
C GLU A 57 -26.38 -19.50 -24.49
N GLU A 58 -26.87 -18.27 -24.59
CA GLU A 58 -26.04 -17.08 -24.80
C GLU A 58 -25.12 -16.82 -23.60
N VAL A 59 -25.65 -16.86 -22.36
CA VAL A 59 -24.85 -16.71 -21.14
C VAL A 59 -23.83 -17.84 -21.00
N GLU A 60 -24.22 -19.09 -21.28
CA GLU A 60 -23.28 -20.22 -21.23
C GLU A 60 -22.17 -20.13 -22.29
N ALA A 61 -22.48 -19.59 -23.47
CA ALA A 61 -21.47 -19.31 -24.49
C ALA A 61 -20.47 -18.24 -24.02
N ILE A 62 -20.95 -17.15 -23.41
CA ILE A 62 -20.10 -16.12 -22.80
C ILE A 62 -19.24 -16.73 -21.69
N ARG A 63 -19.84 -17.51 -20.78
CA ARG A 63 -19.13 -18.18 -19.67
C ARG A 63 -18.01 -19.08 -20.17
N ARG A 64 -18.27 -19.89 -21.20
CA ARG A 64 -17.24 -20.75 -21.85
C ARG A 64 -16.10 -19.93 -22.44
N ASN A 65 -16.41 -18.80 -23.08
CA ASN A 65 -15.36 -17.93 -23.63
C ASN A 65 -14.53 -17.28 -22.53
N ILE A 66 -15.14 -16.80 -21.45
CA ILE A 66 -14.42 -16.30 -20.27
C ILE A 66 -13.51 -17.38 -19.71
N GLN A 67 -14.02 -18.59 -19.48
CA GLN A 67 -13.22 -19.71 -18.97
C GLN A 67 -12.03 -20.01 -19.89
N ASN A 68 -12.22 -19.94 -21.22
CA ASN A 68 -11.14 -20.11 -22.18
C ASN A 68 -10.08 -19.00 -22.04
N HIS A 69 -10.49 -17.74 -21.88
CA HIS A 69 -9.56 -16.62 -21.66
C HIS A 69 -8.73 -16.80 -20.38
N LEU A 70 -9.30 -17.38 -19.33
CA LEU A 70 -8.62 -17.61 -18.06
C LEU A 70 -7.62 -18.79 -18.07
N THR A 71 -7.85 -19.81 -18.90
CA THR A 71 -7.17 -21.11 -18.80
C THR A 71 -6.36 -21.53 -20.02
N GLN A 72 -6.64 -21.01 -21.21
CA GLN A 72 -5.89 -21.40 -22.41
C GLN A 72 -4.59 -20.62 -22.54
N ASP A 73 -3.48 -21.32 -22.80
CA ASP A 73 -2.14 -20.73 -22.97
C ASP A 73 -2.07 -19.70 -24.10
N LYS A 74 -2.93 -19.84 -25.12
CA LYS A 74 -3.00 -18.87 -26.23
C LYS A 74 -3.45 -17.47 -25.78
N TYR A 75 -4.03 -17.35 -24.58
CA TYR A 75 -4.45 -16.08 -23.98
C TYR A 75 -3.58 -15.68 -22.78
N ASP A 76 -2.41 -16.31 -22.61
CA ASP A 76 -1.48 -15.93 -21.55
C ASP A 76 -1.04 -14.46 -21.70
N GLU A 77 -0.90 -14.00 -22.95
CA GLU A 77 -0.65 -12.60 -23.28
C GLU A 77 -1.97 -11.86 -23.55
N ALA A 78 -2.20 -10.76 -22.83
CA ALA A 78 -3.45 -10.00 -22.84
C ALA A 78 -3.86 -9.49 -24.24
N TRP A 79 -2.91 -9.18 -25.13
CA TRP A 79 -3.19 -8.72 -26.50
C TRP A 79 -3.79 -9.81 -27.41
N LYS A 80 -3.73 -11.09 -27.01
CA LYS A 80 -4.36 -12.20 -27.75
C LYS A 80 -5.84 -12.37 -27.40
N VAL A 81 -6.30 -11.76 -26.30
CA VAL A 81 -7.72 -11.77 -25.92
C VAL A 81 -8.49 -10.87 -26.89
N PRO A 82 -9.66 -11.30 -27.41
CA PRO A 82 -10.46 -10.48 -28.31
C PRO A 82 -10.80 -9.11 -27.67
N SER A 83 -10.57 -8.02 -28.40
CA SER A 83 -10.76 -6.65 -27.90
C SER A 83 -12.19 -6.38 -27.41
N GLN A 84 -13.19 -7.07 -27.98
CA GLN A 84 -14.58 -6.99 -27.54
C GLN A 84 -14.73 -7.44 -26.08
N TYR A 85 -14.04 -8.52 -25.69
CA TYR A 85 -14.06 -9.02 -24.33
C TYR A 85 -13.23 -8.14 -23.39
N MET A 86 -12.08 -7.63 -23.84
CA MET A 86 -11.27 -6.69 -23.04
C MET A 86 -12.07 -5.45 -22.66
N TYR A 87 -12.79 -4.87 -23.63
CA TYR A 87 -13.68 -3.75 -23.38
C TYR A 87 -14.82 -4.12 -22.43
N ALA A 88 -15.46 -5.28 -22.63
CA ALA A 88 -16.53 -5.74 -21.75
C ALA A 88 -16.04 -5.96 -20.31
N TYR A 89 -14.84 -6.50 -20.12
CA TYR A 89 -14.24 -6.64 -18.79
C TYR A 89 -13.99 -5.29 -18.13
N SER A 90 -13.39 -4.34 -18.86
CA SER A 90 -13.14 -2.98 -18.37
C SER A 90 -14.42 -2.28 -17.91
N VAL A 91 -15.50 -2.38 -18.69
CA VAL A 91 -16.79 -1.75 -18.36
C VAL A 91 -17.48 -2.43 -17.18
N ILE A 92 -17.47 -3.77 -17.10
CA ILE A 92 -18.17 -4.50 -16.05
C ILE A 92 -17.45 -4.43 -14.71
N LEU A 93 -16.12 -4.48 -14.73
CA LEU A 93 -15.30 -4.46 -13.53
C LEU A 93 -14.89 -3.05 -13.10
N ASP A 94 -15.29 -2.05 -13.89
CA ASP A 94 -14.91 -0.64 -13.74
C ASP A 94 -13.40 -0.50 -13.51
N CYS A 95 -12.65 -0.96 -14.51
CA CYS A 95 -11.20 -0.99 -14.46
C CYS A 95 -10.55 -0.50 -15.76
N SER A 96 -9.33 0.05 -15.65
CA SER A 96 -8.58 0.54 -16.82
C SER A 96 -8.21 -0.60 -17.77
N LEU A 97 -8.31 -0.31 -19.08
CA LEU A 97 -7.80 -1.22 -20.11
C LEU A 97 -6.29 -1.42 -19.98
N ASP A 98 -5.54 -0.40 -19.58
CA ASP A 98 -4.09 -0.51 -19.41
C ASP A 98 -3.72 -1.46 -18.27
N TYR A 99 -4.56 -1.55 -17.23
CA TYR A 99 -4.43 -2.59 -16.21
C TYR A 99 -4.59 -3.99 -16.81
N LEU A 100 -5.69 -4.23 -17.53
CA LEU A 100 -6.01 -5.53 -18.14
C LEU A 100 -4.95 -5.96 -19.17
N TYR A 101 -4.36 -5.01 -19.89
CA TYR A 101 -3.25 -5.26 -20.80
C TYR A 101 -1.89 -5.45 -20.11
N GLY A 102 -1.80 -5.23 -18.79
CA GLY A 102 -0.56 -5.37 -18.04
C GLY A 102 0.41 -4.20 -18.20
N LYS A 103 -0.07 -3.04 -18.68
CA LYS A 103 0.75 -1.83 -18.85
C LYS A 103 0.81 -0.97 -17.59
N SER A 104 -0.21 -1.09 -16.73
CA SER A 104 -0.30 -0.41 -15.45
C SER A 104 -0.68 -1.40 -14.35
N GLU A 105 -0.26 -1.13 -13.12
CA GLU A 105 -0.73 -1.83 -11.92
C GLU A 105 -1.95 -1.13 -11.29
N ILE A 106 -2.37 0.02 -11.83
CA ILE A 106 -3.50 0.81 -11.33
C ILE A 106 -4.80 0.26 -11.90
N MET A 107 -5.71 -0.20 -11.04
CA MET A 107 -6.96 -0.84 -11.45
C MET A 107 -8.00 0.20 -11.91
N SER A 108 -8.00 1.39 -11.32
CA SER A 108 -8.98 2.46 -11.54
C SER A 108 -9.20 2.81 -13.00
N SER A 109 -10.46 2.97 -13.38
CA SER A 109 -10.88 3.52 -14.67
C SER A 109 -10.87 5.05 -14.69
N ASP A 110 -10.83 5.70 -13.52
CA ASP A 110 -10.74 7.14 -13.37
C ASP A 110 -9.35 7.64 -13.77
N LEU A 111 -9.32 8.52 -14.78
CA LEU A 111 -8.08 9.07 -15.33
C LEU A 111 -7.36 9.99 -14.33
N GLU A 112 -8.08 10.67 -13.45
CA GLU A 112 -7.47 11.56 -12.46
C GLU A 112 -6.81 10.74 -11.35
N VAL A 113 -7.51 9.73 -10.82
CA VAL A 113 -6.96 8.80 -9.83
C VAL A 113 -5.76 8.05 -10.43
N ALA A 114 -5.86 7.61 -11.68
CA ALA A 114 -4.76 6.94 -12.36
C ALA A 114 -3.54 7.84 -12.58
N ASP A 115 -3.75 9.08 -12.99
CA ASP A 115 -2.66 10.06 -13.16
C ASP A 115 -1.97 10.38 -11.83
N ILE A 116 -2.74 10.56 -10.75
CA ILE A 116 -2.18 10.78 -9.40
C ILE A 116 -1.39 9.55 -8.93
N CYS A 117 -1.95 8.34 -9.05
CA CYS A 117 -1.24 7.11 -8.69
C CYS A 117 0.07 6.98 -9.48
N GLN A 118 0.05 7.26 -10.77
CA GLN A 118 1.23 7.14 -11.63
C GLN A 118 2.31 8.19 -11.29
N LYS A 119 1.90 9.42 -10.97
CA LYS A 119 2.82 10.51 -10.60
C LYS A 119 3.41 10.37 -9.20
N THR A 120 2.63 9.84 -8.26
CA THR A 120 3.00 9.79 -6.83
C THR A 120 3.56 8.43 -6.41
N GLY A 121 3.28 7.37 -7.17
CA GLY A 121 3.58 5.99 -6.78
C GLY A 121 2.66 5.42 -5.69
N LEU A 122 1.61 6.17 -5.30
CA LEU A 122 0.62 5.72 -4.34
C LEU A 122 -0.31 4.67 -4.93
N SER A 123 -0.82 3.78 -4.08
CA SER A 123 -1.88 2.84 -4.47
C SER A 123 -3.21 3.57 -4.67
N GLU A 124 -4.09 2.98 -5.47
CA GLU A 124 -5.44 3.50 -5.68
C GLU A 124 -6.21 3.70 -4.36
N ASP A 125 -6.12 2.74 -3.44
CA ASP A 125 -6.75 2.86 -2.12
C ASP A 125 -6.23 4.08 -1.33
N ALA A 126 -4.93 4.37 -1.43
CA ALA A 126 -4.34 5.52 -0.76
C ALA A 126 -4.81 6.84 -1.41
N VAL A 127 -4.92 6.89 -2.74
CA VAL A 127 -5.45 8.06 -3.43
C VAL A 127 -6.94 8.27 -3.14
N ASN A 128 -7.74 7.21 -3.14
CA ASN A 128 -9.16 7.29 -2.78
C ASN A 128 -9.32 7.78 -1.34
N CYS A 129 -8.50 7.29 -0.41
CA CYS A 129 -8.47 7.80 0.97
C CYS A 129 -8.14 9.30 1.03
N LEU A 130 -7.18 9.78 0.22
CA LEU A 130 -6.87 11.21 0.14
C LEU A 130 -8.05 12.03 -0.40
N VAL A 131 -8.73 11.54 -1.44
CA VAL A 131 -9.88 12.21 -2.05
C VAL A 131 -11.07 12.26 -1.10
N GLU A 132 -11.36 11.16 -0.39
CA GLU A 132 -12.48 11.05 0.55
C GLU A 132 -12.29 11.90 1.82
N ASN A 133 -11.04 12.11 2.25
CA ASN A 133 -10.70 12.86 3.46
C ASN A 133 -10.23 14.29 3.17
N MET A 134 -10.35 14.75 1.92
CA MET A 134 -10.16 16.17 1.62
C MET A 134 -11.19 16.97 2.42
N PRO A 135 -10.77 17.92 3.27
CA PRO A 135 -11.72 18.75 3.98
C PRO A 135 -12.61 19.45 2.95
N GLU A 136 -13.93 19.26 3.06
CA GLU A 136 -14.88 20.03 2.27
C GLU A 136 -14.54 21.50 2.48
N GLY A 137 -14.44 22.25 1.38
CA GLY A 137 -14.05 23.65 1.42
C GLY A 137 -15.10 24.47 2.17
N ASP A 138 -15.03 24.46 3.49
CA ASP A 138 -15.73 25.37 4.37
C ASP A 138 -15.06 26.72 4.21
N GLY A 139 -15.44 27.38 3.10
CA GLY A 139 -15.22 28.79 2.88
C GLY A 139 -15.98 29.56 3.95
N ASP A 140 -15.31 29.80 5.08
CA ASP A 140 -15.51 30.91 6.00
C ASP A 140 -14.50 30.76 7.15
N SER A 141 -13.25 31.17 6.91
CA SER A 141 -12.41 31.61 8.01
C SER A 141 -11.42 32.65 7.52
N ASP A 142 -11.78 33.91 7.70
CA ASP A 142 -10.86 35.05 7.82
C ASP A 142 -9.98 34.92 9.10
N GLU A 143 -9.51 33.71 9.42
CA GLU A 143 -8.58 33.45 10.50
C GLU A 143 -7.25 33.04 9.87
N GLU A 144 -6.31 33.98 9.86
CA GLU A 144 -4.93 33.86 9.35
C GLU A 144 -4.12 32.70 9.99
N ASN A 145 -4.74 31.94 10.91
CA ASN A 145 -4.14 30.93 11.78
C ASN A 145 -4.79 29.53 11.69
N VAL A 146 -5.71 29.28 10.75
CA VAL A 146 -6.29 27.93 10.57
C VAL A 146 -5.23 26.96 10.04
N PHE A 147 -5.12 25.79 10.69
CA PHE A 147 -4.21 24.72 10.29
C PHE A 147 -4.48 24.29 8.84
N SER A 148 -3.48 24.44 7.96
CA SER A 148 -3.59 23.99 6.57
C SER A 148 -3.01 22.58 6.41
N TYR A 149 -3.90 21.62 6.15
CA TYR A 149 -3.50 20.26 5.80
C TYR A 149 -2.59 20.23 4.57
N THR A 150 -2.85 21.09 3.59
CA THR A 150 -2.06 21.18 2.35
C THR A 150 -0.64 21.69 2.63
N SER A 151 -0.47 22.71 3.48
CA SER A 151 0.88 23.20 3.82
C SER A 151 1.64 22.13 4.60
N TRP A 152 1.00 21.50 5.59
CA TRP A 152 1.62 20.44 6.38
C TRP A 152 2.13 19.27 5.53
N TRP A 153 1.28 18.75 4.63
CA TRP A 153 1.69 17.68 3.72
C TRP A 153 2.78 18.13 2.75
N SER A 154 2.73 19.39 2.29
CA SER A 154 3.76 19.94 1.40
C SER A 154 5.10 20.02 2.13
N ASP A 155 5.15 20.49 3.37
CA ASP A 155 6.40 20.59 4.14
C ASP A 155 6.98 19.20 4.45
N LEU A 156 6.12 18.21 4.73
CA LEU A 156 6.55 16.82 4.91
C LEU A 156 7.07 16.19 3.61
N LEU A 157 6.36 16.37 2.49
CA LEU A 157 6.65 15.66 1.24
C LEU A 157 7.70 16.37 0.38
N CYS A 158 7.83 17.70 0.46
CA CYS A 158 8.87 18.46 -0.23
C CYS A 158 10.23 18.36 0.47
N GLY A 159 10.27 17.95 1.74
CA GLY A 159 11.51 17.65 2.45
C GLY A 159 12.13 16.31 2.05
N ASP A 160 13.30 16.02 2.63
CA ASP A 160 14.00 14.74 2.42
C ASP A 160 13.18 13.52 2.88
N SER A 161 12.16 13.74 3.72
CA SER A 161 11.30 12.72 4.33
C SER A 161 10.60 11.82 3.31
N TYR A 162 10.19 12.36 2.15
CA TYR A 162 9.49 11.58 1.12
C TYR A 162 10.29 10.36 0.65
N TYR A 163 11.62 10.51 0.52
CA TYR A 163 12.51 9.40 0.15
C TYR A 163 13.21 8.78 1.37
N ALA A 164 13.56 9.57 2.38
CA ALA A 164 14.32 9.11 3.53
C ALA A 164 13.54 8.12 4.38
N ILE A 165 12.23 8.30 4.56
CA ILE A 165 11.42 7.39 5.39
C ILE A 165 11.29 6.01 4.73
N PRO A 166 10.83 5.86 3.46
CA PRO A 166 10.74 4.55 2.82
C PRO A 166 12.09 3.83 2.71
N MET A 167 13.17 4.56 2.40
CA MET A 167 14.51 3.97 2.29
C MET A 167 15.05 3.50 3.64
N SER A 168 14.80 4.28 4.71
CA SER A 168 15.17 3.87 6.07
C SER A 168 14.40 2.63 6.51
N TRP A 169 13.10 2.57 6.19
CA TRP A 169 12.26 1.38 6.42
C TRP A 169 12.75 0.17 5.64
N PHE A 170 13.08 0.33 4.36
CA PHE A 170 13.60 -0.75 3.53
C PHE A 170 14.94 -1.29 4.07
N SER A 171 15.85 -0.40 4.46
CA SER A 171 17.12 -0.78 5.10
C SER A 171 16.86 -1.54 6.40
N TYR A 172 15.91 -1.09 7.22
CA TYR A 172 15.50 -1.77 8.45
C TYR A 172 14.92 -3.17 8.18
N ALA A 173 13.95 -3.28 7.27
CA ALA A 173 13.32 -4.54 6.90
C ALA A 173 14.32 -5.55 6.32
N SER A 174 15.27 -5.06 5.51
CA SER A 174 16.35 -5.90 4.96
C SER A 174 17.21 -6.53 6.07
N ARG A 175 17.52 -5.77 7.13
CA ARG A 175 18.28 -6.30 8.28
C ARG A 175 17.51 -7.35 9.07
N ILE A 176 16.19 -7.20 9.19
CA ILE A 176 15.32 -8.23 9.80
C ILE A 176 15.36 -9.52 8.99
N ILE A 177 15.29 -9.43 7.65
CA ILE A 177 15.35 -10.62 6.79
C ILE A 177 16.67 -11.37 7.00
N GLU A 178 17.78 -10.65 6.97
CA GLU A 178 19.10 -11.26 7.17
C GLU A 178 19.23 -11.91 8.57
N MET A 179 18.66 -11.29 9.62
CA MET A 179 18.58 -11.92 10.96
C MET A 179 17.75 -13.20 10.96
N ASN A 180 16.58 -13.18 10.30
CA ASN A 180 15.71 -14.35 10.18
C ASN A 180 16.40 -15.48 9.42
N ASP A 181 17.25 -15.17 8.45
CA ASP A 181 18.01 -16.16 7.69
C ASP A 181 19.14 -16.77 8.53
N ILE A 182 19.83 -15.98 9.35
CA ILE A 182 20.78 -16.50 10.36
C ILE A 182 20.06 -17.43 11.33
N ASP A 183 18.86 -17.07 11.78
CA ASP A 183 18.06 -17.92 12.67
C ASP A 183 17.62 -19.23 12.01
N LYS A 184 17.31 -19.22 10.71
CA LYS A 184 17.04 -20.45 9.95
C LYS A 184 18.29 -21.32 9.85
N GLN A 185 19.46 -20.72 9.62
CA GLN A 185 20.74 -21.44 9.56
C GLN A 185 21.06 -22.10 10.90
N ILE A 186 20.93 -21.36 12.01
CA ILE A 186 21.09 -21.89 13.37
C ILE A 186 20.15 -23.07 13.62
N ARG A 187 18.85 -22.92 13.36
CA ARG A 187 17.89 -24.03 13.56
C ARG A 187 18.19 -25.24 12.67
N GLY A 188 18.64 -25.02 11.44
CA GLY A 188 19.03 -26.08 10.51
C GLY A 188 20.24 -26.86 11.04
N SER A 189 21.27 -26.16 11.51
CA SER A 189 22.46 -26.77 12.09
C SER A 189 22.15 -27.54 13.36
N GLU A 190 21.37 -26.99 14.30
CA GLU A 190 20.96 -27.69 15.53
C GLU A 190 20.17 -28.95 15.25
N ARG A 191 19.37 -28.96 14.19
CA ARG A 191 18.62 -30.14 13.77
C ARG A 191 19.55 -31.22 13.20
N ALA A 192 20.51 -30.82 12.36
CA ALA A 192 21.49 -31.75 11.80
C ALA A 192 22.37 -32.40 12.89
N GLU A 193 22.82 -31.61 13.87
CA GLU A 193 23.60 -32.10 15.01
C GLU A 193 22.83 -33.12 15.87
N LYS A 194 21.50 -32.96 16.01
CA LYS A 194 20.66 -33.91 16.75
C LYS A 194 20.37 -35.19 15.99
N GLU A 195 20.39 -35.15 14.66
CA GLU A 195 20.06 -36.30 13.80
C GLU A 195 21.28 -37.18 13.47
N VAL A 196 22.50 -36.63 13.50
CA VAL A 196 23.75 -37.36 13.17
C VAL A 196 24.78 -37.18 14.28
N GLU A 197 24.98 -38.24 15.07
CA GLU A 197 25.98 -38.25 16.15
C GLU A 197 27.36 -38.65 15.59
N ILE A 198 28.33 -37.75 15.67
CA ILE A 198 29.68 -37.96 15.13
C ILE A 198 30.59 -38.45 16.26
N SER A 199 30.99 -39.72 16.20
CA SER A 199 31.78 -40.38 17.24
C SER A 199 33.29 -40.15 17.12
N ASP A 200 33.78 -39.69 15.97
CA ASP A 200 35.21 -39.43 15.73
C ASP A 200 35.62 -38.04 16.25
N ILE A 201 36.66 -38.02 17.10
CA ILE A 201 37.15 -36.82 17.79
C ILE A 201 37.80 -35.82 16.80
N CYS A 202 38.49 -36.32 15.76
CA CYS A 202 39.09 -35.45 14.75
C CYS A 202 38.02 -34.79 13.88
N THR A 203 37.00 -35.55 13.46
CA THR A 203 35.86 -35.02 12.70
C THR A 203 35.01 -34.06 13.54
N SER A 204 34.82 -34.34 14.83
CA SER A 204 34.10 -33.42 15.73
C SER A 204 34.90 -32.13 16.00
N LEU A 205 36.22 -32.20 16.11
CA LEU A 205 37.07 -31.01 16.23
C LEU A 205 37.06 -30.17 14.97
N LEU A 206 37.09 -30.76 13.76
CA LEU A 206 36.99 -30.01 12.50
C LEU A 206 35.63 -29.30 12.32
N LEU A 207 34.54 -29.94 12.76
CA LEU A 207 33.20 -29.32 12.74
C LEU A 207 33.03 -28.27 13.85
N ASN A 208 33.67 -28.45 15.00
CA ASN A 208 33.70 -27.47 16.10
C ASN A 208 34.64 -26.28 15.79
N GLU A 209 35.74 -26.50 15.07
CA GLU A 209 36.67 -25.48 14.58
C GLU A 209 36.03 -24.62 13.49
N ASP A 210 35.02 -25.15 12.79
CA ASP A 210 34.22 -24.37 11.85
C ASP A 210 33.35 -23.32 12.54
N GLY A 211 33.38 -23.22 13.88
CA GLY A 211 33.00 -22.04 14.64
C GLY A 211 31.61 -21.48 14.32
N ASN A 212 30.77 -22.24 13.62
CA ASN A 212 29.74 -21.66 12.75
C ASN A 212 28.58 -21.20 13.62
N HIS A 213 28.22 -21.99 14.64
CA HIS A 213 27.17 -21.61 15.58
C HIS A 213 27.52 -20.41 16.44
N LYS A 214 28.72 -20.40 17.04
CA LYS A 214 29.18 -19.26 17.86
C LYS A 214 29.43 -18.02 17.01
N SER A 215 29.99 -18.16 15.81
CA SER A 215 30.21 -17.04 14.88
C SER A 215 28.90 -16.50 14.32
N LEU A 216 27.91 -17.34 14.01
CA LEU A 216 26.56 -16.92 13.62
C LEU A 216 25.82 -16.24 14.77
N GLN A 217 25.96 -16.71 16.01
CA GLN A 217 25.42 -16.05 17.19
C GLN A 217 26.09 -14.69 17.48
N ILE A 218 27.42 -14.60 17.34
CA ILE A 218 28.15 -13.32 17.45
C ILE A 218 27.75 -12.37 16.32
N LYS A 219 27.64 -12.87 15.09
CA LYS A 219 27.21 -12.10 13.92
C LYS A 219 25.78 -11.58 14.12
N LYS A 220 24.86 -12.42 14.62
CA LYS A 220 23.50 -12.03 14.99
C LYS A 220 23.51 -10.91 16.03
N ARG A 221 24.24 -11.07 17.12
CA ARG A 221 24.33 -10.08 18.20
C ARG A 221 24.88 -8.72 17.73
N ASN A 222 25.98 -8.73 16.98
CA ASN A 222 26.55 -7.50 16.42
C ASN A 222 25.58 -6.79 15.46
N MET A 223 24.70 -7.57 14.82
CA MET A 223 23.71 -7.08 13.89
C MET A 223 22.45 -6.56 14.58
N GLU A 224 22.07 -7.14 15.73
CA GLU A 224 21.03 -6.63 16.64
C GLU A 224 21.38 -5.25 17.19
N ASP A 225 22.64 -5.02 17.56
CA ASP A 225 23.11 -3.71 18.04
C ASP A 225 23.05 -2.65 16.92
N SER A 226 23.43 -3.02 15.69
CA SER A 226 23.32 -2.16 14.49
C SER A 226 21.85 -1.90 14.10
N PHE A 227 20.98 -2.91 14.27
CA PHE A 227 19.53 -2.87 14.04
C PHE A 227 18.83 -1.83 14.93
N LEU A 228 19.12 -1.82 16.24
CA LEU A 228 18.57 -0.84 17.17
C LEU A 228 18.98 0.59 16.79
N GLY A 229 20.24 0.78 16.38
CA GLY A 229 20.74 2.10 15.97
C GLY A 229 20.15 2.61 14.65
N ALA A 230 19.82 1.74 13.70
CA ALA A 230 19.16 2.15 12.45
C ALA A 230 17.67 2.49 12.68
N HIS A 231 16.96 1.67 13.46
CA HIS A 231 15.57 1.91 13.83
C HIS A 231 15.40 3.20 14.64
N HIS A 232 16.27 3.43 15.62
CA HIS A 232 16.25 4.65 16.43
C HIS A 232 16.47 5.90 15.56
N ARG A 233 17.44 5.86 14.62
CA ARG A 233 17.66 6.98 13.68
C ARG A 233 16.45 7.28 12.81
N MET A 234 15.78 6.24 12.29
CA MET A 234 14.57 6.41 11.48
C MET A 234 13.45 7.09 12.28
N LEU A 235 13.18 6.62 13.49
CA LEU A 235 12.16 7.21 14.36
C LEU A 235 12.52 8.62 14.81
N SER A 236 13.78 8.88 15.15
CA SER A 236 14.23 10.20 15.55
C SER A 236 14.09 11.22 14.42
N CYS A 237 14.36 10.87 13.16
CA CYS A 237 14.14 11.79 12.04
C CYS A 237 12.66 12.16 11.88
N ILE A 238 11.76 11.18 12.04
CA ILE A 238 10.31 11.40 11.96
C ILE A 238 9.85 12.26 13.15
N GLU A 239 10.34 11.96 14.35
CA GLU A 239 10.00 12.68 15.58
C GLU A 239 10.46 14.13 15.55
N HIS A 240 11.72 14.40 15.14
CA HIS A 240 12.24 15.77 15.02
C HIS A 240 11.40 16.57 14.01
N PHE A 241 11.09 16.00 12.85
CA PHE A 241 10.27 16.68 11.86
C PHE A 241 8.87 17.06 12.40
N LEU A 242 8.25 16.16 13.16
CA LEU A 242 6.91 16.40 13.75
C LEU A 242 6.95 17.43 14.88
N LEU A 243 7.98 17.40 15.72
CA LEU A 243 8.14 18.32 16.85
C LEU A 243 8.49 19.73 16.38
N ASP A 244 9.49 19.87 15.52
CA ASP A 244 9.93 21.17 15.01
C ASP A 244 8.77 21.90 14.30
N TYR A 245 8.01 21.17 13.47
CA TYR A 245 6.83 21.74 12.81
C TYR A 245 5.73 22.14 13.80
N ALA A 246 5.47 21.33 14.83
CA ALA A 246 4.46 21.63 15.84
C ALA A 246 4.86 22.86 16.68
N GLU A 247 6.14 22.98 17.02
CA GLU A 247 6.70 24.12 17.72
C GLU A 247 6.60 25.39 16.86
N GLU A 248 7.03 25.34 15.60
CA GLU A 248 6.91 26.47 14.67
C GLU A 248 5.46 26.90 14.44
N TRP A 249 4.52 25.95 14.36
CA TRP A 249 3.11 26.27 14.24
C TRP A 249 2.57 26.91 15.53
N ALA A 250 2.93 26.36 16.69
CA ALA A 250 2.52 26.88 17.99
C ALA A 250 3.07 28.28 18.27
N GLU A 251 4.31 28.58 17.87
CA GLU A 251 4.92 29.91 17.99
C GLU A 251 4.19 30.98 17.16
N LYS A 252 3.58 30.58 16.05
CA LYS A 252 2.79 31.47 15.19
C LYS A 252 1.38 31.73 15.75
N GLN A 253 0.95 30.96 16.76
CA GLN A 253 -0.35 31.17 17.40
C GLN A 253 -0.27 32.24 18.50
N HIS A 254 -1.32 33.05 18.60
CA HIS A 254 -1.52 33.99 19.72
C HIS A 254 -0.34 34.93 20.00
N THR A 255 0.35 35.40 18.96
CA THR A 255 1.55 36.24 19.08
C THR A 255 1.34 37.54 19.86
N ASP A 256 0.09 38.00 20.01
CA ASP A 256 -0.30 39.21 20.74
C ASP A 256 -0.69 38.96 22.21
N TYR A 257 -0.79 37.70 22.65
CA TYR A 257 -1.27 37.35 23.98
C TYR A 257 -0.31 37.80 25.08
N GLU A 258 1.00 37.71 24.86
CA GLU A 258 1.98 38.17 25.84
C GLU A 258 1.78 39.66 26.16
N GLU A 259 1.64 40.50 25.13
CA GLU A 259 1.41 41.93 25.25
C GLU A 259 0.02 42.23 25.86
N LYS A 260 -0.99 41.44 25.53
CA LYS A 260 -2.34 41.54 26.11
C LYS A 260 -2.30 41.25 27.63
N TYR A 261 -1.71 40.14 28.04
CA TYR A 261 -1.58 39.78 29.47
C TYR A 261 -0.66 40.75 30.22
N TYR A 262 0.39 41.26 29.58
CA TYR A 262 1.24 42.31 30.14
C TYR A 262 0.42 43.56 30.48
N LYS A 263 -0.38 44.08 29.54
CA LYS A 263 -1.24 45.25 29.75
C LYS A 263 -2.26 45.03 30.86
N GLU A 264 -2.90 43.85 30.89
CA GLU A 264 -3.86 43.50 31.95
C GLU A 264 -3.20 43.42 33.33
N ALA A 265 -2.06 42.71 33.43
CA ALA A 265 -1.31 42.59 34.68
C ALA A 265 -0.81 43.96 35.18
N LEU A 266 -0.36 44.84 34.27
CA LEU A 266 0.09 46.19 34.60
C LEU A 266 -1.06 47.04 35.16
N LYS A 267 -2.26 46.93 34.57
CA LYS A 267 -3.47 47.64 35.04
C LYS A 267 -3.85 47.23 36.45
N ILE A 268 -3.84 45.92 36.74
CA ILE A 268 -4.13 45.38 38.08
C ILE A 268 -3.10 45.88 39.10
N ARG A 269 -1.80 45.79 38.78
CA ARG A 269 -0.72 46.23 39.68
C ARG A 269 -0.78 47.72 39.98
N LYS A 270 -1.05 48.56 38.96
CA LYS A 270 -1.24 50.02 39.16
C LYS A 270 -2.43 50.32 40.08
N ALA A 271 -3.54 49.58 39.94
CA ALA A 271 -4.71 49.75 40.79
C ALA A 271 -4.46 49.34 42.25
N LEU A 272 -3.66 48.29 42.49
CA LEU A 272 -3.25 47.86 43.82
C LEU A 272 -2.32 48.87 44.49
N LYS A 273 -1.29 49.35 43.77
CA LYS A 273 -0.37 50.37 44.27
C LYS A 273 -1.10 51.67 44.66
N ALA A 274 -2.05 52.12 43.83
CA ALA A 274 -2.86 53.29 44.12
C ALA A 274 -3.82 53.11 45.32
N LYS A 275 -4.10 51.88 45.75
CA LYS A 275 -4.84 51.60 46.99
C LYS A 275 -3.93 51.58 48.22
N GLU A 276 -2.68 51.14 48.07
CA GLU A 276 -1.66 51.20 49.13
C GLU A 276 -1.26 52.65 49.42
N ASP A 277 -1.03 53.47 48.40
CA ASP A 277 -0.65 54.89 48.54
C ASP A 277 -1.77 55.76 49.16
N LYS A 278 -2.99 55.22 49.28
CA LYS A 278 -4.16 55.87 49.90
C LYS A 278 -4.40 55.45 51.35
N LYS A 279 -3.56 54.57 51.90
CA LYS A 279 -3.62 54.07 53.28
C LYS A 279 -2.59 54.78 54.14
#